data_AF-A0A2C9KYG6-F1
#
_entry.id   AF-A0A2C9KYG6-F1
#
_cell.length_a   1.000
_cell.length_b   1.000
_cell.length_c   1.000
_cell.angle_alpha   90.00
_cell.angle_beta   90.00
_cell.angle_gamma   90.00
#
_symmetry.space_group_name_H-M   'P 1'
#
loop_
_entity.id
_entity.type
_entity.pdbx_description
1 polymer ?
#
loop_
_entity_poly.entity_id
_entity_poly.type
_entity_poly.pdbx_seq_one_letter_code
_entity_poly.pdbx_strand_id
1 'polypeptide(L)'
;ISEESAAQKLYQYRKAHKQFISESFSTISAFGPNSSIIHYNRSKNHIIKDNIYLIDSGGHYFGATTDVTRTVSFGNPSEEQKFRYTLVLKSMIALSDAYFSENTTTSKLDEIARKNILNNGFDYGHGTSHGVGNYLCVHEPPHISKKNDEFNIHENIIISNEPGVYVENEYGIRIENL
;
A
#
# COMPACT_ATOMS: atom_id res chain seq x y z
N ILE A 1 0.07 -18.38 -14.50
CA ILE A 1 0.17 -18.00 -13.07
C ILE A 1 -1.19 -17.49 -12.66
N SER A 2 -1.76 -17.91 -11.52
CA SER A 2 -2.96 -17.31 -10.92
C SER A 2 -2.60 -16.36 -9.77
N GLU A 3 -3.52 -15.48 -9.39
CA GLU A 3 -3.41 -14.62 -8.21
C GLU A 3 -3.06 -15.43 -6.95
N GLU A 4 -3.80 -16.51 -6.67
CA GLU A 4 -3.50 -17.42 -5.56
C GLU A 4 -2.10 -18.02 -5.66
N SER A 5 -1.68 -18.49 -6.85
CA SER A 5 -0.35 -19.09 -7.01
C SER A 5 0.79 -18.08 -6.85
N ALA A 6 0.58 -16.83 -7.25
CA ALA A 6 1.56 -15.76 -7.09
C ALA A 6 1.72 -15.39 -5.61
N ALA A 7 0.61 -15.23 -4.89
CA ALA A 7 0.63 -15.01 -3.45
C ALA A 7 1.28 -16.18 -2.70
N GLN A 8 0.93 -17.42 -3.05
CA GLN A 8 1.56 -18.60 -2.48
C GLN A 8 3.06 -18.65 -2.75
N LYS A 9 3.50 -18.25 -3.95
CA LYS A 9 4.92 -18.19 -4.28
C LYS A 9 5.65 -17.16 -3.42
N LEU A 10 5.06 -16.00 -3.19
CA LEU A 10 5.64 -14.97 -2.32
C LEU A 10 5.71 -15.44 -0.86
N TYR A 11 4.67 -16.12 -0.36
CA TYR A 11 4.71 -16.77 0.95
C TYR A 11 5.87 -17.76 1.06
N GLN A 12 6.12 -18.59 0.04
CA GLN A 12 7.27 -19.51 0.06
C GLN A 12 8.62 -18.78 0.13
N TYR A 13 8.75 -17.64 -0.57
CA TYR A 13 9.96 -16.83 -0.47
C TYR A 13 10.17 -16.25 0.92
N ARG A 14 9.11 -15.74 1.57
CA ARG A 14 9.19 -15.26 2.97
C ARG A 14 9.51 -16.41 3.93
N LYS A 15 8.85 -17.56 3.76
CA LYS A 15 9.05 -18.76 4.58
C LYS A 15 10.47 -19.32 4.54
N ALA A 16 11.21 -19.07 3.46
CA ALA A 16 12.62 -19.46 3.37
C ALA A 16 13.54 -18.65 4.30
N HIS A 17 13.09 -17.49 4.81
CA HIS A 17 13.85 -16.69 5.75
C HIS A 17 13.85 -17.32 7.16
N LYS A 18 15.03 -17.41 7.78
CA LYS A 18 15.22 -18.13 9.07
C LYS A 18 14.36 -17.59 10.22
N GLN A 19 14.07 -16.29 10.21
CA GLN A 19 13.28 -15.63 11.26
C GLN A 19 11.80 -15.52 10.93
N PHE A 20 11.32 -16.03 9.78
CA PHE A 20 9.91 -15.93 9.40
C PHE A 20 9.02 -16.73 10.35
N ILE A 21 7.87 -16.15 10.69
CA ILE A 21 6.92 -16.72 11.64
C ILE A 21 5.59 -16.97 10.94
N SER A 22 5.00 -15.93 10.36
CA SER A 22 3.75 -16.01 9.60
C SER A 22 3.61 -14.84 8.63
N GLU A 23 2.58 -14.84 7.78
CA GLU A 23 2.13 -13.60 7.14
C GLU A 23 1.59 -12.65 8.23
N SER A 24 1.76 -11.34 8.05
CA SER A 24 1.20 -10.33 8.97
C SER A 24 -0.27 -10.00 8.66
N PHE A 25 -0.71 -10.31 7.44
CA PHE A 25 -2.10 -10.26 6.97
C PHE A 25 -2.24 -11.14 5.72
N SER A 26 -3.48 -11.39 5.28
CA SER A 26 -3.74 -12.14 4.06
C SER A 26 -3.23 -11.38 2.83
N THR A 27 -2.21 -11.91 2.14
CA THR A 27 -1.67 -11.30 0.92
C THR A 27 -2.77 -10.99 -0.09
N ILE A 28 -2.88 -9.72 -0.48
CA ILE A 28 -3.69 -9.26 -1.61
C ILE A 28 -2.86 -9.46 -2.86
N SER A 29 -3.37 -10.26 -3.79
CA SER A 29 -2.78 -10.45 -5.11
C SER A 29 -3.89 -10.26 -6.12
N ALA A 30 -3.85 -9.14 -6.83
CA ALA A 30 -5.00 -8.66 -7.59
C ALA A 30 -4.57 -8.24 -9.01
N PHE A 31 -5.20 -8.84 -10.02
CA PHE A 31 -4.92 -8.56 -11.44
C PHE A 31 -6.06 -7.80 -12.10
N GLY A 32 -5.73 -6.78 -12.89
CA GLY A 32 -6.68 -5.97 -13.64
C GLY A 32 -7.79 -5.42 -12.74
N PRO A 33 -9.08 -5.62 -13.07
CA PRO A 33 -10.21 -5.09 -12.30
C PRO A 33 -10.18 -5.47 -10.81
N ASN A 34 -9.63 -6.63 -10.44
CA ASN A 34 -9.56 -7.03 -9.03
C ASN A 34 -8.69 -6.07 -8.20
N SER A 35 -7.70 -5.42 -8.84
CA SER A 35 -6.83 -4.45 -8.15
C SER A 35 -7.55 -3.16 -7.78
N SER A 36 -8.73 -2.87 -8.35
CA SER A 36 -9.56 -1.72 -7.94
C SER A 36 -10.31 -1.96 -6.63
N ILE A 37 -10.31 -3.18 -6.09
CA ILE A 37 -11.00 -3.54 -4.84
C ILE A 37 -9.97 -3.46 -3.71
N ILE A 38 -10.09 -2.45 -2.85
CA ILE A 38 -9.08 -2.10 -1.82
C ILE A 38 -8.75 -3.30 -0.92
N HIS A 39 -9.77 -3.97 -0.38
CA HIS A 39 -9.63 -5.17 0.46
C HIS A 39 -9.98 -6.46 -0.31
N TYR A 40 -9.36 -6.63 -1.48
CA TYR A 40 -9.59 -7.81 -2.31
C TYR A 40 -9.06 -9.10 -1.68
N ASN A 41 -9.91 -10.12 -1.62
CA ASN A 41 -9.47 -11.48 -1.31
C ASN A 41 -9.02 -12.16 -2.61
N ARG A 42 -7.75 -12.58 -2.64
CA ARG A 42 -7.15 -13.28 -3.79
C ARG A 42 -8.01 -14.45 -4.28
N SER A 43 -8.02 -14.68 -5.58
CA SER A 43 -8.81 -15.75 -6.20
C SER A 43 -7.95 -16.69 -7.06
N LYS A 44 -8.60 -17.66 -7.73
CA LYS A 44 -7.96 -18.53 -8.73
C LYS A 44 -7.85 -17.88 -10.11
N ASN A 45 -8.22 -16.61 -10.25
CA ASN A 45 -8.13 -15.89 -11.53
C ASN A 45 -6.70 -15.88 -12.06
N HIS A 46 -6.58 -16.01 -13.38
CA HIS A 46 -5.29 -16.04 -14.05
C HIS A 46 -4.71 -14.64 -14.22
N ILE A 47 -3.44 -14.49 -13.87
CA ILE A 47 -2.63 -13.33 -14.24
C ILE A 47 -2.20 -13.54 -15.68
N ILE A 48 -2.76 -12.73 -16.57
CA ILE A 48 -2.44 -12.72 -18.00
C ILE A 48 -1.61 -11.46 -18.34
N LYS A 49 -1.29 -11.26 -19.62
CA LYS A 49 -0.62 -10.05 -20.09
C LYS A 49 -1.62 -8.89 -20.25
N ASP A 50 -1.05 -7.71 -20.50
CA ASP A 50 -1.66 -6.45 -20.86
C ASP A 50 -2.59 -5.85 -19.80
N ASN A 51 -2.20 -5.96 -18.52
CA ASN A 51 -2.90 -5.27 -17.43
C ASN A 51 -1.99 -4.99 -16.23
N ILE A 52 -2.54 -4.23 -15.27
CA ILE A 52 -1.95 -3.98 -13.96
C ILE A 52 -2.04 -5.21 -13.07
N TYR A 53 -1.00 -5.41 -12.27
CA TYR A 53 -0.96 -6.36 -11.17
C TYR A 53 -0.52 -5.65 -9.91
N LEU A 54 -1.33 -5.74 -8.86
CA LEU A 54 -1.06 -5.23 -7.53
C LEU A 54 -0.82 -6.41 -6.59
N ILE A 55 0.29 -6.37 -5.86
CA ILE A 55 0.55 -7.29 -4.77
C ILE A 55 0.86 -6.51 -3.51
N ASP A 56 0.06 -6.76 -2.49
CA ASP A 56 0.21 -6.20 -1.15
C ASP A 56 0.31 -7.35 -0.15
N SER A 57 1.37 -7.33 0.62
CA SER A 57 1.73 -8.47 1.44
C SER A 57 2.75 -8.14 2.51
N GLY A 58 2.66 -8.85 3.63
CA GLY A 58 3.58 -8.68 4.73
C GLY A 58 3.98 -10.00 5.39
N GLY A 59 4.79 -9.89 6.45
CA GLY A 59 5.26 -11.01 7.24
C GLY A 59 5.65 -10.59 8.63
N HIS A 60 5.40 -11.48 9.59
CA HIS A 60 6.00 -11.41 10.92
C HIS A 60 7.31 -12.17 10.92
N TYR A 61 8.31 -11.54 11.53
CA TYR A 61 9.62 -12.10 11.80
C TYR A 61 9.94 -11.90 13.28
N PHE A 62 10.88 -12.66 13.81
CA PHE A 62 11.33 -12.42 15.18
C PHE A 62 11.88 -11.00 15.32
N GLY A 63 11.13 -10.12 16.00
CA GLY A 63 11.46 -8.71 16.18
C GLY A 63 11.19 -7.81 14.97
N ALA A 64 10.26 -8.17 14.07
CA ALA A 64 9.77 -7.27 13.03
C ALA A 64 8.38 -7.65 12.50
N THR A 65 7.63 -6.65 12.05
CA THR A 65 6.44 -6.80 11.19
C THR A 65 6.69 -5.98 9.93
N THR A 66 6.36 -6.53 8.76
CA THR A 66 6.50 -5.83 7.48
C THR A 66 5.15 -5.64 6.82
N ASP A 67 5.02 -4.54 6.08
CA ASP A 67 3.93 -4.27 5.15
C ASP A 67 4.51 -3.67 3.86
N VAL A 68 4.04 -4.13 2.69
CA VAL A 68 4.54 -3.64 1.41
C VAL A 68 3.60 -3.97 0.25
N THR A 69 3.10 -2.91 -0.36
CA THR A 69 2.43 -2.95 -1.67
C THR A 69 3.35 -2.53 -2.83
N ARG A 70 3.32 -3.31 -3.91
CA ARG A 70 3.85 -2.91 -5.22
C ARG A 70 2.81 -3.13 -6.30
N THR A 71 2.75 -2.17 -7.22
CA THR A 71 1.95 -2.25 -8.44
C THR A 71 2.88 -2.28 -9.65
N VAL A 72 2.68 -3.24 -10.54
CA VAL A 72 3.42 -3.41 -11.80
C VAL A 72 2.46 -3.56 -12.98
N SER A 73 2.94 -3.37 -14.20
CA SER A 73 2.20 -3.70 -15.42
C SER A 73 2.87 -4.89 -16.10
N PHE A 74 2.07 -5.89 -16.46
CA PHE A 74 2.50 -6.93 -17.38
C PHE A 74 2.06 -6.52 -18.77
N GLY A 75 2.96 -6.03 -19.61
CA GLY A 75 2.62 -5.50 -20.94
C GLY A 75 2.89 -4.00 -21.03
N ASN A 76 2.17 -3.31 -21.91
CA ASN A 76 2.30 -1.87 -22.10
C ASN A 76 1.15 -1.14 -21.37
N PRO A 77 1.43 -0.37 -20.30
CA PRO A 77 0.39 0.40 -19.64
C PRO A 77 -0.08 1.55 -20.53
N SER A 78 -1.37 1.88 -20.43
CA SER A 78 -1.94 3.05 -21.11
C SER A 78 -1.36 4.37 -20.55
N GLU A 79 -1.47 5.47 -21.30
CA GLU A 79 -1.05 6.78 -20.80
C GLU A 79 -1.80 7.19 -19.52
N GLU A 80 -3.07 6.79 -19.42
CA GLU A 80 -3.86 7.01 -18.21
C GLU A 80 -3.32 6.22 -17.02
N GLN A 81 -2.99 4.94 -17.20
CA GLN A 81 -2.40 4.10 -16.15
C GLN A 81 -1.05 4.66 -15.67
N LYS A 82 -0.19 5.09 -16.60
CA LYS A 82 1.09 5.75 -16.28
C LYS A 82 0.87 7.05 -15.53
N PHE A 83 -0.10 7.85 -15.96
CA PHE A 83 -0.43 9.11 -15.31
C PHE A 83 -0.91 8.90 -13.88
N ARG A 84 -1.90 8.01 -13.65
CA ARG A 84 -2.41 7.71 -12.31
C ARG A 84 -1.33 7.07 -11.42
N TYR A 85 -0.51 6.17 -11.95
CA TYR A 85 0.65 5.62 -11.23
C TYR A 85 1.61 6.72 -10.78
N THR A 86 1.90 7.67 -11.67
CA THR A 86 2.79 8.79 -11.37
C THR A 86 2.20 9.72 -10.31
N LEU A 87 0.88 9.92 -10.28
CA LEU A 87 0.23 10.67 -9.20
C LEU A 87 0.40 9.97 -7.85
N VAL A 88 0.17 8.66 -7.79
CA VAL A 88 0.40 7.85 -6.58
C VAL A 88 1.86 7.92 -6.13
N LEU A 89 2.80 7.81 -7.05
CA LEU A 89 4.22 7.93 -6.76
C LEU A 89 4.59 9.32 -6.23
N LYS A 90 4.05 10.40 -6.83
CA LYS A 90 4.25 11.76 -6.33
C LYS A 90 3.68 11.95 -4.93
N SER A 91 2.53 11.34 -4.64
CA SER A 91 1.93 11.35 -3.30
C SER A 91 2.80 10.64 -2.27
N MET A 92 3.33 9.46 -2.61
CA MET A 92 4.23 8.70 -1.72
C MET A 92 5.50 9.50 -1.44
N ILE A 93 6.15 10.04 -2.48
CA ILE A 93 7.35 10.88 -2.34
C ILE A 93 7.07 12.13 -1.50
N ALA A 94 5.92 12.80 -1.72
CA ALA A 94 5.58 14.02 -1.00
C ALA A 94 5.47 13.81 0.51
N LEU A 95 4.93 12.66 0.96
CA LEU A 95 4.89 12.34 2.38
C LEU A 95 6.26 11.88 2.90
N SER A 96 7.00 11.08 2.13
CA SER A 96 8.34 10.60 2.51
C SER A 96 9.38 11.73 2.63
N ASP A 97 9.22 12.83 1.89
CA ASP A 97 10.12 14.00 1.92
C ASP A 97 9.53 15.16 2.76
N ALA A 98 8.44 14.93 3.48
CA ALA A 98 7.77 15.96 4.25
C ALA A 98 8.59 16.38 5.49
N TYR A 99 8.84 17.68 5.61
CA TYR A 99 9.35 18.30 6.83
C TYR A 99 8.19 18.88 7.64
N PHE A 100 8.08 18.51 8.91
CA PHE A 100 6.98 18.94 9.77
C PHE A 100 7.42 19.09 11.23
N SER A 101 6.74 19.95 11.99
CA SER A 101 6.96 20.08 13.44
C SER A 101 6.26 18.97 14.23
N GLU A 102 6.73 18.64 15.44
CA GLU A 102 6.11 17.63 16.33
C GLU A 102 4.61 17.87 16.60
N ASN A 103 4.14 19.12 16.53
CA ASN A 103 2.73 19.48 16.73
C ASN A 103 1.88 19.40 15.45
N THR A 104 2.44 18.90 14.34
CA THR A 104 1.70 18.71 13.10
C THR A 104 0.74 17.55 13.28
N THR A 105 -0.54 17.82 13.05
CA THR A 105 -1.59 16.80 13.18
C THR A 105 -1.51 15.79 12.03
N THR A 106 -1.94 14.54 12.27
CA THR A 106 -1.87 13.49 11.25
C THR A 106 -2.70 13.82 10.01
N SER A 107 -3.80 14.57 10.14
CA SER A 107 -4.58 15.01 8.97
C SER A 107 -3.84 15.98 8.04
N LYS A 108 -2.95 16.82 8.58
CA LYS A 108 -2.14 17.72 7.75
C LYS A 108 -1.12 16.95 6.92
N LEU A 109 -0.60 15.84 7.45
CA LEU A 109 0.28 14.95 6.69
C LEU A 109 -0.50 14.22 5.58
N ASP A 110 -1.74 13.82 5.86
CA ASP A 110 -2.64 13.24 4.85
C ASP A 110 -2.93 14.25 3.72
N GLU A 111 -3.13 15.53 4.03
CA GLU A 111 -3.29 16.58 3.02
C GLU A 111 -2.06 16.71 2.11
N ILE A 112 -0.84 16.61 2.66
CA ILE A 112 0.41 16.64 1.88
C ILE A 112 0.44 15.47 0.89
N ALA A 113 0.18 14.25 1.38
CA ALA A 113 0.17 13.06 0.54
C ALA A 113 -0.90 13.17 -0.56
N ARG A 114 -2.13 13.59 -0.22
CA ARG A 114 -3.25 13.64 -1.17
C ARG A 114 -3.17 14.77 -2.18
N LYS A 115 -2.40 15.83 -1.92
CA LYS A 115 -2.40 17.07 -2.72
C LYS A 115 -2.33 16.82 -4.23
N ASN A 116 -1.40 15.98 -4.68
CA ASN A 116 -1.22 15.70 -6.11
C ASN A 116 -2.42 14.95 -6.72
N ILE A 117 -2.99 14.00 -5.97
CA ILE A 117 -4.15 13.20 -6.40
C ILE A 117 -5.41 14.09 -6.45
N LEU A 118 -5.68 14.87 -5.40
CA LEU A 118 -6.84 15.78 -5.31
C LEU A 118 -6.82 16.88 -6.36
N ASN A 119 -5.65 17.49 -6.63
CA ASN A 119 -5.52 18.53 -7.65
C ASN A 119 -5.85 18.05 -9.07
N ASN A 120 -5.87 16.73 -9.30
CA ASN A 120 -6.26 16.12 -10.56
C ASN A 120 -7.67 15.52 -10.53
N GLY A 121 -8.47 15.85 -9.51
CA GLY A 121 -9.87 15.42 -9.40
C GLY A 121 -10.07 13.97 -8.94
N PHE A 122 -9.04 13.34 -8.39
CA PHE A 122 -9.10 11.98 -7.86
C PHE A 122 -8.99 11.95 -6.34
N ASP A 123 -9.25 10.79 -5.75
CA ASP A 123 -9.07 10.52 -4.32
C ASP A 123 -8.98 9.00 -4.08
N TYR A 124 -8.66 8.59 -2.85
CA TYR A 124 -8.69 7.19 -2.42
C TYR A 124 -9.46 6.99 -1.11
N GLY A 125 -10.22 5.89 -1.04
CA GLY A 125 -11.19 5.60 0.02
C GLY A 125 -10.63 5.03 1.33
N HIS A 126 -9.33 5.17 1.59
CA HIS A 126 -8.67 4.68 2.82
C HIS A 126 -7.71 5.74 3.38
N GLY A 127 -7.14 5.51 4.57
CA GLY A 127 -6.09 6.35 5.15
C GLY A 127 -4.81 6.31 4.33
N THR A 128 -3.94 7.31 4.46
CA THR A 128 -2.64 7.31 3.77
C THR A 128 -1.62 6.39 4.44
N SER A 129 -1.76 6.19 5.76
CA SER A 129 -0.76 5.44 6.54
C SER A 129 -1.30 5.01 7.90
N HIS A 130 -0.69 3.98 8.47
CA HIS A 130 -0.87 3.50 9.84
C HIS A 130 0.50 3.19 10.48
N GLY A 131 0.56 3.17 11.80
CA GLY A 131 1.70 2.64 12.54
C GLY A 131 1.85 1.13 12.36
N VAL A 132 3.07 0.63 12.58
CA VAL A 132 3.39 -0.80 12.49
C VAL A 132 4.11 -1.26 13.75
N GLY A 133 3.54 -2.27 14.42
CA GLY A 133 4.08 -2.82 15.64
C GLY A 133 5.33 -3.68 15.41
N ASN A 134 6.29 -3.60 16.34
CA ASN A 134 7.49 -4.45 16.29
C ASN A 134 7.14 -5.90 16.69
N TYR A 135 6.98 -6.78 15.68
CA TYR A 135 6.50 -8.16 15.86
C TYR A 135 5.15 -8.21 16.60
N LEU A 136 4.31 -7.22 16.31
CA LEU A 136 2.94 -7.05 16.81
C LEU A 136 2.00 -6.70 15.65
N CYS A 137 0.89 -6.03 15.93
CA CYS A 137 -0.14 -5.73 14.93
C CYS A 137 0.47 -4.97 13.74
N VAL A 138 0.09 -5.38 12.53
CA VAL A 138 0.52 -4.67 11.30
C VAL A 138 -0.14 -3.30 11.20
N HIS A 139 -1.34 -3.15 11.75
CA HIS A 139 -2.04 -1.87 11.90
C HIS A 139 -2.06 -1.45 13.37
N GLU A 140 -1.28 -0.43 13.70
CA GLU A 140 -1.24 0.24 15.01
C GLU A 140 -1.38 1.76 14.81
N PRO A 141 -1.78 2.54 15.83
CA PRO A 141 -1.66 3.98 15.75
C PRO A 141 -0.18 4.43 15.70
N PRO A 142 0.10 5.66 15.23
CA PRO A 142 -0.83 6.67 14.73
C PRO A 142 -1.25 6.40 13.27
N HIS A 143 -2.46 6.83 12.90
CA HIS A 143 -2.95 6.79 11.52
C HIS A 143 -2.87 8.18 10.86
N ILE A 144 -2.36 8.23 9.63
CA ILE A 144 -2.43 9.40 8.76
C ILE A 144 -3.65 9.24 7.86
N SER A 145 -4.68 10.04 8.12
CA SER A 145 -5.91 10.04 7.35
C SER A 145 -6.53 11.43 7.32
N LYS A 146 -7.62 11.62 6.57
CA LYS A 146 -8.38 12.89 6.58
C LYS A 146 -8.88 13.30 7.97
N LYS A 147 -8.97 12.37 8.90
CA LYS A 147 -9.31 12.63 10.31
C LYS A 147 -8.03 12.58 11.14
N ASN A 148 -7.93 13.48 12.11
CA ASN A 148 -6.86 13.42 13.10
C ASN A 148 -6.98 12.16 13.93
N ASP A 149 -5.84 11.54 14.16
CA ASP A 149 -5.67 10.52 15.16
C ASP A 149 -5.49 11.17 16.54
N GLU A 150 -5.76 10.42 17.60
CA GLU A 150 -5.46 10.84 18.98
C GLU A 150 -3.96 10.74 19.30
N PHE A 151 -3.22 9.92 18.55
CA PHE A 151 -1.78 9.75 18.67
C PHE A 151 -1.01 10.66 17.70
N ASN A 152 0.01 11.36 18.21
CA ASN A 152 0.90 12.20 17.40
C ASN A 152 2.09 11.40 16.86
N ILE A 153 2.63 11.83 15.71
CA ILE A 153 3.86 11.29 15.16
C ILE A 153 5.08 11.95 15.83
N HIS A 154 6.00 11.11 16.31
CA HIS A 154 7.28 11.52 16.87
C HIS A 154 8.40 10.60 16.37
N GLU A 155 9.65 10.93 16.71
CA GLU A 155 10.81 10.16 16.28
C GLU A 155 10.73 8.68 16.67
N ASN A 156 11.23 7.80 15.81
CA ASN A 156 11.27 6.34 15.96
C ASN A 156 9.93 5.59 15.87
N ILE A 157 8.82 6.26 15.57
CA ILE A 157 7.61 5.57 15.13
C ILE A 157 7.83 5.03 13.71
N ILE A 158 7.48 3.77 13.48
CA ILE A 158 7.41 3.16 12.16
C ILE A 158 5.97 3.26 11.67
N ILE A 159 5.77 3.87 10.51
CA ILE A 159 4.47 4.02 9.87
C ILE A 159 4.55 3.56 8.41
N SER A 160 3.46 3.09 7.84
CA SER A 160 3.36 2.89 6.39
C SER A 160 3.31 4.24 5.65
N ASN A 161 3.42 4.21 4.33
CA ASN A 161 3.12 5.33 3.43
C ASN A 161 2.59 4.77 2.13
N GLU A 162 1.26 4.69 2.01
CA GLU A 162 0.58 3.81 1.06
C GLU A 162 -0.52 4.49 0.23
N PRO A 163 -0.31 5.67 -0.39
CA PRO A 163 -1.32 6.28 -1.22
C PRO A 163 -1.75 5.37 -2.37
N GLY A 164 -2.97 5.58 -2.87
CA GLY A 164 -3.51 4.78 -3.97
C GLY A 164 -4.48 5.53 -4.87
N VAL A 165 -4.83 4.91 -5.99
CA VAL A 165 -5.90 5.32 -6.90
C VAL A 165 -6.58 4.05 -7.44
N TYR A 166 -7.90 4.00 -7.39
CA TYR A 166 -8.69 2.82 -7.78
C TYR A 166 -9.74 3.22 -8.80
N VAL A 167 -9.71 2.59 -9.96
CA VAL A 167 -10.64 2.79 -11.08
C VAL A 167 -11.57 1.60 -11.11
N GLU A 168 -12.81 1.82 -10.69
CA GLU A 168 -13.79 0.77 -10.50
C GLU A 168 -13.92 -0.11 -11.76
N ASN A 169 -13.85 -1.43 -11.57
CA ASN A 169 -13.96 -2.43 -12.63
C ASN A 169 -12.85 -2.39 -13.70
N GLU A 170 -11.78 -1.62 -13.49
CA GLU A 170 -10.67 -1.51 -14.45
C GLU A 170 -9.32 -1.90 -13.85
N TYR A 171 -8.82 -1.13 -12.87
CA TYR A 171 -7.53 -1.36 -12.23
C TYR A 171 -7.40 -0.53 -10.95
N GLY A 172 -6.44 -0.88 -10.10
CA GLY A 172 -6.04 -0.08 -8.95
C GLY A 172 -4.54 -0.08 -8.77
N ILE A 173 -4.06 0.99 -8.14
CA ILE A 173 -2.66 1.28 -7.94
C ILE A 173 -2.48 1.67 -6.49
N ARG A 174 -1.52 1.03 -5.82
CA ARG A 174 -1.00 1.44 -4.53
C ARG A 174 0.52 1.23 -4.52
N ILE A 175 1.21 2.16 -3.87
CA ILE A 175 2.66 2.10 -3.66
C ILE A 175 2.88 2.33 -2.18
N GLU A 176 3.51 1.38 -1.51
CA GLU A 176 3.63 1.40 -0.06
C GLU A 176 5.03 1.06 0.42
N ASN A 177 5.52 1.83 1.39
CA ASN A 177 6.72 1.50 2.17
C ASN A 177 6.41 1.62 3.67
N LEU A 178 7.31 1.08 4.48
CA LEU A 178 7.51 1.44 5.89
C LEU A 178 8.74 2.36 6.02
#